data_AF-A0A4Q6ETE0-F1
#
_entry.id   AF-A0A4Q6ETE0-F1
#
_cell.length_a   1.000
_cell.length_b   1.000
_cell.length_c   1.000
_cell.angle_alpha   90.00
_cell.angle_beta   90.00
_cell.angle_gamma   90.00
#
_symmetry.space_group_name_H-M   'P 1'
#
loop_
_entity.id
_entity.type
_entity.pdbx_description
1 polymer ?
#
loop_
_entity_poly.entity_id
_entity_poly.type
_entity_poly.pdbx_seq_one_letter_code
_entity_poly.pdbx_strand_id
1 'polypeptide(L)'
;MKFLILASLLLTPAAFASSIQETCSSHDGSIRTSGGHGPMFTEITVVDFAKNTEEKLRDEAYAWKVEELNRLEIKKESHGGQCHNGMKAPWGRTVYSREVRITKEDGSSFDKYTLGVSPDLKAVEGVLICEFTYSNIMPCSK
;
A
#
# COMPACT_ATOMS: atom_id res chain seq x y z
N MET A 1 9.92 -27.01 41.81
CA MET A 1 9.42 -25.76 41.18
C MET A 1 10.52 -24.85 40.58
N LYS A 2 11.81 -25.24 40.51
CA LYS A 2 12.87 -24.40 39.90
C LYS A 2 13.13 -24.67 38.40
N PHE A 3 12.66 -25.78 37.86
CA PHE A 3 12.88 -26.16 36.45
C PHE A 3 11.83 -25.64 35.46
N LEU A 4 10.69 -25.11 35.93
CA LEU A 4 9.61 -24.62 35.07
C LEU A 4 9.87 -23.23 34.47
N ILE A 5 10.73 -22.41 35.10
CA ILE A 5 11.02 -21.04 34.64
C ILE A 5 12.01 -21.03 33.46
N LEU A 6 12.85 -22.07 33.33
CA LEU A 6 13.87 -22.13 32.28
C LEU A 6 13.28 -22.52 30.91
N ALA A 7 12.21 -23.31 30.88
CA ALA A 7 11.51 -23.68 29.65
C ALA A 7 10.77 -22.49 29.00
N SER A 8 10.29 -21.53 29.80
CA SER A 8 9.59 -20.34 29.32
C SER A 8 10.49 -19.30 28.62
N LEU A 9 11.83 -19.36 28.80
CA LEU A 9 12.76 -18.46 28.10
C LEU A 9 13.12 -18.94 26.69
N LEU A 10 12.90 -20.22 26.36
CA LEU A 10 13.23 -20.78 25.04
C LEU A 10 12.12 -20.62 24.00
N LEU A 11 10.98 -20.05 24.40
CA LEU A 11 9.82 -19.82 23.54
C LEU A 11 9.70 -18.37 23.06
N THR A 12 10.73 -17.53 23.21
CA THR A 12 10.71 -16.21 22.55
C THR A 12 10.76 -16.43 21.04
N PRO A 13 9.66 -16.19 20.29
CA PRO A 13 9.71 -16.31 18.85
C PRO A 13 10.75 -15.31 18.36
N ALA A 14 11.63 -15.75 17.45
CA ALA A 14 12.50 -14.84 16.74
C ALA A 14 11.60 -13.82 16.02
N ALA A 15 11.59 -12.58 16.51
CA ALA A 15 10.88 -11.49 15.86
C ALA A 15 11.64 -11.17 14.57
N PHE A 16 11.20 -11.74 13.45
CA PHE A 16 11.73 -11.41 12.14
C PHE A 16 11.21 -10.04 11.75
N ALA A 17 12.09 -9.04 11.71
CA ALA A 17 11.74 -7.73 11.19
C ALA A 17 11.55 -7.86 9.68
N SER A 18 10.31 -7.75 9.23
CA SER A 18 9.96 -7.55 7.83
C SER A 18 9.31 -6.17 7.65
N SER A 19 9.54 -5.58 6.49
CA SER A 19 8.80 -4.43 5.99
C SER A 19 8.22 -4.80 4.64
N ILE A 20 6.97 -4.42 4.45
CA ILE A 20 6.25 -4.50 3.18
C ILE A 20 5.47 -3.20 3.10
N GLN A 21 5.66 -2.47 2.02
CA GLN A 21 4.95 -1.22 1.80
C GLN A 21 4.69 -1.02 0.31
N GLU A 22 3.47 -0.66 -0.02
CA GLU A 22 3.03 -0.20 -1.33
C GLU A 22 2.55 1.23 -1.20
N THR A 23 2.99 2.09 -2.11
CA THR A 23 2.46 3.45 -2.25
C THR A 23 2.22 3.73 -3.72
N CYS A 24 1.05 4.28 -4.04
CA CYS A 24 0.70 4.68 -5.39
C CYS A 24 0.13 6.08 -5.44
N SER A 25 0.34 6.75 -6.58
CA SER A 25 -0.23 8.07 -6.86
C SER A 25 -0.55 8.18 -8.35
N SER A 26 -1.63 8.88 -8.70
CA SER A 26 -1.84 9.38 -10.05
C SER A 26 -0.84 10.50 -10.36
N HIS A 27 -0.66 10.80 -11.65
CA HIS A 27 0.32 11.79 -12.14
C HIS A 27 0.07 13.22 -11.61
N ASP A 28 -1.18 13.56 -11.36
CA ASP A 28 -1.68 14.83 -10.83
C ASP A 28 -1.85 14.81 -9.30
N GLY A 29 -1.58 13.67 -8.66
CA GLY A 29 -1.77 13.48 -7.22
C GLY A 29 -3.23 13.51 -6.76
N SER A 30 -4.18 13.36 -7.69
CA SER A 30 -5.61 13.37 -7.38
C SER A 30 -6.08 12.10 -6.68
N ILE A 31 -5.45 10.96 -6.97
CA ILE A 31 -5.72 9.66 -6.35
C ILE A 31 -4.43 9.11 -5.74
N ARG A 32 -4.48 8.68 -4.47
CA ARG A 32 -3.33 8.06 -3.78
C ARG A 32 -3.79 6.83 -3.01
N THR A 33 -2.97 5.79 -2.98
CA THR A 33 -3.22 4.61 -2.17
C THR A 33 -1.96 4.22 -1.42
N SER A 34 -2.10 3.73 -0.20
CA SER A 34 -1.00 3.20 0.60
C SER A 34 -1.45 1.91 1.30
N GLY A 35 -0.56 0.91 1.35
CA GLY A 35 -0.85 -0.39 1.96
C GLY A 35 0.41 -1.09 2.47
N GLY A 36 0.30 -1.93 3.50
CA GLY A 36 1.43 -2.66 4.08
C GLY A 36 1.57 -2.41 5.57
N HIS A 37 2.81 -2.29 6.05
CA HIS A 37 3.11 -2.09 7.48
C HIS A 37 2.96 -0.63 7.94
N GLY A 38 3.01 0.34 7.02
CA GLY A 38 2.75 1.74 7.30
C GLY A 38 1.26 2.09 7.28
N PRO A 39 0.93 3.39 7.15
CA PRO A 39 -0.45 3.84 7.01
C PRO A 39 -1.13 3.17 5.82
N MET A 40 -2.35 2.70 6.04
CA MET A 40 -3.20 2.14 5.00
C MET A 40 -4.31 3.14 4.69
N PHE A 41 -4.42 3.57 3.44
CA PHE A 41 -5.46 4.50 3.03
C PHE A 41 -5.69 4.48 1.53
N THR A 42 -6.88 4.92 1.14
CA THR A 42 -7.18 5.43 -0.20
C THR A 42 -7.56 6.90 -0.08
N GLU A 43 -7.02 7.76 -0.91
CA GLU A 43 -7.24 9.21 -0.88
C GLU A 43 -7.62 9.68 -2.28
N ILE A 44 -8.68 10.49 -2.37
CA ILE A 44 -9.14 11.14 -3.60
C ILE A 44 -9.21 12.65 -3.40
N THR A 45 -9.26 13.40 -4.48
CA THR A 45 -9.31 14.86 -4.45
C THR A 45 -10.66 15.37 -4.93
N VAL A 46 -11.25 16.28 -4.17
CA VAL A 46 -12.46 17.04 -4.54
C VAL A 46 -12.10 18.50 -4.71
N VAL A 47 -12.57 19.11 -5.79
CA VAL A 47 -12.31 20.53 -6.09
C VAL A 47 -13.51 21.38 -5.68
N ASP A 48 -13.27 22.39 -4.84
CA ASP A 48 -14.23 23.47 -4.59
C ASP A 48 -13.93 24.63 -5.56
N PHE A 49 -14.70 24.69 -6.65
CA PHE A 49 -14.57 25.74 -7.66
C PHE A 49 -14.99 27.13 -7.16
N ALA A 50 -15.83 27.23 -6.13
CA ALA A 50 -16.25 28.52 -5.58
C ALA A 50 -15.14 29.16 -4.76
N LYS A 51 -14.33 28.35 -4.07
CA LYS A 51 -13.19 28.82 -3.27
C LYS A 51 -11.84 28.69 -3.98
N ASN A 52 -11.81 28.02 -5.13
CA ASN A 52 -10.58 27.63 -5.84
C ASN A 52 -9.62 26.85 -4.92
N THR A 53 -10.16 25.87 -4.20
CA THR A 53 -9.42 25.03 -3.25
C THR A 53 -9.60 23.55 -3.56
N GLU A 54 -8.60 22.74 -3.21
CA GLU A 54 -8.69 21.28 -3.25
C GLU A 54 -8.84 20.72 -1.83
N GLU A 55 -9.73 19.74 -1.68
CA GLU A 55 -9.87 18.93 -0.48
C GLU A 55 -9.42 17.49 -0.76
N LYS A 56 -8.59 16.94 0.12
CA LYS A 56 -8.18 15.53 0.05
C LYS A 56 -9.07 14.72 0.99
N LEU A 57 -9.91 13.87 0.42
CA LEU A 57 -10.76 12.95 1.18
C LEU A 57 -10.01 11.63 1.33
N ARG A 58 -9.77 11.21 2.58
CA ARG A 58 -9.08 9.96 2.88
C ARG A 58 -10.06 8.95 3.49
N ASP A 59 -10.09 7.76 2.90
CA ASP A 59 -10.74 6.59 3.46
C ASP A 59 -9.75 5.78 4.30
N GLU A 60 -9.81 6.00 5.60
CA GLU A 60 -9.10 5.19 6.60
C GLU A 60 -10.00 4.10 7.21
N ALA A 61 -11.30 4.10 6.89
CA ALA A 61 -12.29 3.15 7.42
C ALA A 61 -12.57 1.97 6.49
N TYR A 62 -11.88 1.88 5.35
CA TYR A 62 -12.11 0.88 4.30
C TYR A 62 -13.54 0.90 3.75
N ALA A 63 -14.14 2.09 3.67
CA ALA A 63 -15.45 2.29 3.08
C ALA A 63 -15.41 2.27 1.54
N TRP A 64 -14.22 2.34 0.94
CA TRP A 64 -14.02 2.32 -0.51
C TRP A 64 -13.35 1.03 -0.96
N LYS A 65 -13.90 0.44 -2.01
CA LYS A 65 -13.33 -0.67 -2.74
C LYS A 65 -12.41 -0.15 -3.84
N VAL A 66 -11.17 -0.61 -3.88
CA VAL A 66 -10.22 -0.32 -4.97
C VAL A 66 -10.07 -1.58 -5.83
N GLU A 67 -10.61 -1.53 -7.05
CA GLU A 67 -10.48 -2.60 -8.05
C GLU A 67 -9.33 -2.28 -9.00
N GLU A 68 -8.42 -3.26 -9.21
CA GLU A 68 -7.36 -3.19 -10.21
C GLU A 68 -7.90 -3.71 -11.56
N LEU A 69 -8.00 -2.83 -12.54
CA LEU A 69 -8.51 -3.16 -13.88
C LEU A 69 -7.40 -3.67 -14.80
N ASN A 70 -6.21 -3.10 -14.67
CA ASN A 70 -5.04 -3.43 -15.47
C ASN A 70 -3.75 -3.16 -14.69
N ARG A 71 -2.68 -3.86 -15.03
CA ARG A 71 -1.36 -3.71 -14.39
C ARG A 71 -0.23 -3.88 -15.39
N LEU A 72 0.75 -2.97 -15.34
CA LEU A 72 1.97 -3.04 -16.13
C LEU A 72 3.20 -2.87 -15.23
N GLU A 73 4.02 -3.91 -15.13
CA GLU A 73 5.31 -3.82 -14.44
C GLU A 73 6.29 -2.95 -15.25
N ILE A 74 6.85 -1.92 -14.60
CA ILE A 74 7.79 -0.98 -15.23
C ILE A 74 9.23 -1.38 -14.91
N LYS A 75 9.49 -1.70 -13.65
CA LYS A 75 10.83 -2.07 -13.17
C LYS A 75 10.73 -2.98 -11.96
N LYS A 76 11.59 -4.00 -11.92
CA LYS A 76 11.76 -4.86 -10.75
C LYS A 76 13.22 -4.95 -10.34
N GLU A 77 13.46 -4.73 -9.06
CA GLU A 77 14.74 -4.85 -8.39
C GLU A 77 14.62 -5.91 -7.31
N SER A 78 15.58 -6.81 -7.26
CA SER A 78 15.66 -7.84 -6.23
C SER A 78 17.10 -8.03 -5.82
N HIS A 79 17.34 -7.98 -4.52
CA HIS A 79 18.63 -8.20 -3.92
C HIS A 79 18.49 -9.27 -2.85
N GLY A 80 19.03 -10.46 -3.13
CA GLY A 80 18.91 -11.61 -2.21
C GLY A 80 19.61 -11.44 -0.87
N GLY A 81 20.46 -10.42 -0.74
CA GLY A 81 21.33 -10.21 0.42
C GLY A 81 22.49 -11.21 0.45
N GLN A 82 23.53 -10.89 1.22
CA GLN A 82 24.61 -11.82 1.53
C GLN A 82 24.39 -12.41 2.93
N CYS A 83 24.74 -13.68 3.11
CA CYS A 83 24.69 -14.31 4.42
C CYS A 83 25.85 -13.83 5.29
N HIS A 84 25.56 -13.11 6.36
CA HIS A 84 26.52 -12.63 7.34
C HIS A 84 26.12 -13.09 8.73
N ASN A 85 26.99 -13.86 9.40
CA ASN A 85 26.75 -14.41 10.74
C ASN A 85 25.42 -15.17 10.88
N GLY A 86 25.08 -15.98 9.87
CA GLY A 86 23.85 -16.79 9.87
C GLY A 86 22.57 -16.02 9.56
N MET A 87 22.68 -14.74 9.17
CA MET A 87 21.56 -13.87 8.87
C MET A 87 21.74 -13.21 7.50
N LYS A 88 20.64 -12.97 6.78
CA LYS A 88 20.63 -12.17 5.56
C LYS A 88 19.46 -11.19 5.57
N ALA A 89 19.63 -10.08 4.87
CA ALA A 89 18.63 -9.04 4.70
C ALA A 89 18.35 -8.83 3.21
N PRO A 90 17.54 -9.69 2.57
CA PRO A 90 17.01 -9.39 1.25
C PRO A 90 16.18 -8.10 1.24
N TRP A 91 16.20 -7.44 0.09
CA TRP A 91 15.28 -6.36 -0.21
C TRP A 91 14.87 -6.43 -1.68
N GLY A 92 13.72 -5.88 -2.00
CA GLY A 92 13.32 -5.69 -3.38
C GLY A 92 12.33 -4.57 -3.53
N ARG A 93 12.19 -4.14 -4.78
CA ARG A 93 11.33 -3.05 -5.18
C ARG A 93 10.72 -3.32 -6.54
N THR A 94 9.42 -3.12 -6.68
CA THR A 94 8.71 -3.20 -7.95
C THR A 94 8.01 -1.88 -8.20
N VAL A 95 8.37 -1.22 -9.30
CA VAL A 95 7.64 -0.06 -9.83
C VAL A 95 6.72 -0.55 -10.93
N TYR A 96 5.45 -0.19 -10.87
CA TYR A 96 4.45 -0.61 -11.86
C TYR A 96 3.36 0.45 -11.99
N SER A 97 2.67 0.48 -13.12
CA SER A 97 1.42 1.22 -13.24
C SER A 97 0.24 0.30 -13.04
N ARG A 98 -0.86 0.82 -12.49
CA ARG A 98 -2.16 0.14 -12.48
C ARG A 98 -3.29 1.11 -12.83
N GLU A 99 -4.26 0.61 -13.57
CA GLU A 99 -5.56 1.27 -13.73
C GLU A 99 -6.47 0.83 -12.60
N VAL A 100 -7.07 1.79 -11.91
CA VAL A 100 -7.96 1.51 -10.78
C VAL A 100 -9.36 2.03 -11.02
N ARG A 101 -10.33 1.35 -10.42
CA ARG A 101 -11.70 1.81 -10.21
C ARG A 101 -12.00 1.79 -8.71
N ILE A 102 -12.33 2.95 -8.16
CA ILE A 102 -12.66 3.14 -6.75
C ILE A 102 -14.17 3.32 -6.63
N THR A 103 -14.84 2.47 -5.85
CA THR A 103 -16.28 2.59 -5.56
C THR A 103 -16.52 2.65 -4.07
N LYS A 104 -17.62 3.27 -3.63
CA LYS A 104 -18.05 3.16 -2.23
C LYS A 104 -18.74 1.82 -2.00
N GLU A 105 -18.40 1.14 -0.91
CA GLU A 105 -18.99 -0.18 -0.56
C GLU A 105 -20.51 -0.09 -0.33
N ASP A 106 -21.02 1.07 0.09
CA ASP A 106 -22.45 1.32 0.27
C ASP A 106 -23.21 1.65 -1.03
N GLY A 107 -22.50 1.73 -2.17
CA GLY A 107 -23.07 2.09 -3.48
C GLY A 107 -23.50 3.55 -3.60
N SER A 108 -23.23 4.40 -2.62
CA SER A 108 -23.51 5.83 -2.69
C SER A 108 -22.62 6.52 -3.72
N SER A 109 -23.01 7.72 -4.14
CA SER A 109 -22.31 8.48 -5.18
C SER A 109 -21.16 9.31 -4.59
N PHE A 110 -20.12 9.55 -5.39
CA PHE A 110 -19.09 10.54 -5.12
C PHE A 110 -19.58 11.96 -5.42
N ASP A 111 -18.86 12.96 -4.93
CA ASP A 111 -19.10 14.35 -5.33
C ASP A 111 -18.79 14.52 -6.82
N LYS A 112 -19.62 15.28 -7.54
CA LYS A 112 -19.45 15.54 -8.99
C LYS A 112 -18.18 16.33 -9.34
N TYR A 113 -17.54 16.95 -8.35
CA TYR A 113 -16.27 17.67 -8.47
C TYR A 113 -15.08 16.84 -7.96
N THR A 114 -15.29 15.56 -7.67
CA THR A 114 -14.20 14.61 -7.44
C THR A 114 -13.43 14.42 -8.75
N LEU A 115 -12.10 14.58 -8.71
CA LEU A 115 -11.27 14.37 -9.89
C LEU A 115 -11.28 12.89 -10.30
N GLY A 116 -11.45 12.63 -11.60
CA GLY A 116 -11.54 11.27 -12.14
C GLY A 116 -12.87 10.56 -11.90
N VAL A 117 -13.92 11.27 -11.45
CA VAL A 117 -15.24 10.67 -11.22
C VAL A 117 -15.94 10.28 -12.53
N SER A 118 -16.59 9.12 -12.53
CA SER A 118 -17.39 8.64 -13.64
C SER A 118 -18.64 9.51 -13.87
N PRO A 119 -19.23 9.53 -15.08
CA PRO A 119 -20.41 10.36 -15.37
C PRO A 119 -21.64 10.06 -14.50
N ASP A 120 -21.79 8.82 -14.01
CA ASP A 120 -22.87 8.39 -13.12
C ASP A 120 -22.56 8.60 -11.62
N LEU A 121 -21.38 9.17 -11.32
CA LEU A 121 -20.87 9.43 -9.99
C LEU A 121 -20.65 8.18 -9.12
N LYS A 122 -20.60 6.99 -9.71
CA LYS A 122 -20.47 5.72 -8.97
C LYS A 122 -19.04 5.26 -8.77
N ALA A 123 -18.11 5.77 -9.57
CA ALA A 123 -16.72 5.38 -9.52
C ALA A 123 -15.78 6.58 -9.63
N VAL A 124 -14.58 6.44 -9.07
CA VAL A 124 -13.42 7.29 -9.39
C VAL A 124 -12.39 6.41 -10.08
N GLU A 125 -11.94 6.81 -11.26
CA GLU A 125 -11.03 6.01 -12.09
C GLU A 125 -9.74 6.78 -12.36
N GLY A 126 -8.63 6.04 -12.45
CA GLY A 126 -7.36 6.65 -12.78
C GLY A 126 -6.24 5.65 -12.98
N VAL A 127 -5.16 6.15 -13.60
CA VAL A 127 -3.89 5.43 -13.72
C VAL A 127 -2.99 5.87 -12.59
N LEU A 128 -2.54 4.91 -11.77
CA LEU A 128 -1.60 5.13 -10.69
C LEU A 128 -0.23 4.58 -11.05
N ILE A 129 0.82 5.30 -10.65
CA ILE A 129 2.18 4.75 -10.57
C ILE A 129 2.39 4.29 -9.13
N CYS A 130 2.78 3.04 -8.98
CA CYS A 130 2.97 2.37 -7.72
C CYS A 130 4.44 2.00 -7.50
N GLU A 131 4.88 2.10 -6.25
CA GLU A 131 6.12 1.51 -5.77
C GLU A 131 5.79 0.54 -4.64
N PHE A 132 6.08 -0.74 -4.88
CA PHE A 132 6.03 -1.80 -3.88
C PHE A 132 7.45 -2.09 -3.39
N THR A 133 7.67 -2.07 -2.09
CA THR A 133 8.95 -2.39 -1.46
C THR A 133 8.76 -3.50 -0.44
N TYR A 134 9.76 -4.37 -0.34
CA TYR A 134 9.85 -5.33 0.74
C TYR A 134 11.29 -5.45 1.24
N SER A 135 11.43 -5.75 2.52
CA SER A 135 12.66 -6.22 3.12
C SER A 135 12.33 -7.17 4.26
N ASN A 136 13.21 -8.14 4.50
CA ASN A 136 13.05 -9.02 5.64
C ASN A 136 14.42 -9.46 6.15
N ILE A 137 14.53 -9.62 7.46
CA ILE A 137 15.67 -10.25 8.10
C ILE A 137 15.34 -11.73 8.27
N MET A 138 16.16 -12.62 7.72
CA MET A 138 15.94 -14.06 7.82
C MET A 138 17.24 -14.85 8.06
N PRO A 139 17.17 -16.03 8.68
CA PRO A 139 18.32 -16.91 8.85
C PRO A 139 18.82 -17.42 7.51
N CYS A 140 20.12 -17.74 7.44
CA CYS A 140 20.75 -18.37 6.29
C CYS A 140 21.91 -19.26 6.73
N SER A 141 22.20 -20.29 5.95
CA SER A 141 23.48 -21.01 6.02
C SER A 141 24.47 -20.40 5.02
N LYS A 142 25.75 -20.45 5.34
CA LYS A 142 26.81 -20.21 4.36
C LYS A 142 26.91 -21.38 3.39
#